data_AF-A0A6P0HPW7-F1
#
_entry.id   AF-A0A6P0HPW7-F1
#
_cell.length_a   1.000
_cell.length_b   1.000
_cell.length_c   1.000
_cell.angle_alpha   90.00
_cell.angle_beta   90.00
_cell.angle_gamma   90.00
#
_symmetry.space_group_name_H-M   'P 1'
#
loop_
_entity.id
_entity.type
_entity.pdbx_description
1 polymer ?
#
loop_
_entity_poly.entity_id
_entity_poly.type
_entity_poly.pdbx_seq_one_letter_code
_entity_poly.pdbx_strand_id
1 'polypeptide(L)'
;MRVVPALRSRTVAEQGGRGQGAGRGGGGRRPGGQGQGRSGGPGGSGGSSRGGQQGRSGGPGGSAGSGRPGGQGRPGGRGGKPEGAGTGAGSRRDGAPSSGGRSGGPGGSQRGPGRGGSSAGGGPRRTGPGGARGDRRDEPRVERSVAQAQYDGPELDADITGQELDRNLASQLKGMPEKLATRVARHLVAATRLIETDPETAYQHTLAARARASRLGMVREAVGEAAYAAGHYKEALAELRAAKRMNGATAYLPIMADCHRALGQPEQALKLAQSPSVKGFSAEAKAEMTIVEAGARLDLGQTDAALRTLELSPLNNKTRAAWVVRLRYVYAEALLAAGRPAEALEWFHRTHAFDADEITDAADRAAELEKKLDSAAE
;
A
#
# COMPACT_ATOMS: atom_id res chain seq x y z
N MET A 1 -1.11 7.28 -8.24
CA MET A 1 -2.09 6.92 -7.20
C MET A 1 -3.43 6.71 -7.90
N ARG A 2 -3.63 5.51 -8.46
CA ARG A 2 -4.90 5.14 -9.11
C ARG A 2 -5.87 4.75 -8.00
N VAL A 3 -6.72 5.71 -7.66
CA VAL A 3 -8.15 5.61 -7.33
C VAL A 3 -8.64 4.20 -6.99
N VAL A 4 -9.11 4.08 -5.74
CA VAL A 4 -9.88 2.99 -5.13
C VAL A 4 -10.87 2.32 -6.11
N PRO A 5 -10.69 1.03 -6.46
CA PRO A 5 -11.66 0.26 -7.22
C PRO A 5 -12.68 -0.38 -6.27
N ALA A 6 -13.65 0.40 -5.79
CA ALA A 6 -14.83 -0.14 -5.09
C ALA A 6 -15.94 0.92 -4.95
N LEU A 7 -16.48 1.40 -6.08
CA LEU A 7 -17.81 2.05 -6.09
C LEU A 7 -18.82 1.27 -6.94
N ARG A 8 -18.55 0.00 -7.26
CA ARG A 8 -19.62 -0.93 -7.64
C ARG A 8 -20.35 -1.32 -6.37
N SER A 9 -21.58 -0.86 -6.25
CA SER A 9 -22.55 -1.09 -5.17
C SER A 9 -22.41 -2.49 -4.54
N ARG A 10 -21.91 -2.55 -3.30
CA ARG A 10 -22.16 -3.71 -2.42
C ARG A 10 -23.57 -3.58 -1.88
N THR A 11 -24.55 -4.01 -2.68
CA THR A 11 -25.85 -4.38 -2.15
C THR A 11 -25.68 -5.67 -1.33
N VAL A 12 -26.11 -5.61 -0.07
CA VAL A 12 -26.18 -6.74 0.85
C VAL A 12 -27.23 -7.74 0.34
N ALA A 13 -26.81 -8.93 -0.11
CA ALA A 13 -27.66 -10.13 -0.16
C ALA A 13 -26.85 -11.43 -0.27
N GLU A 14 -27.08 -12.30 0.73
CA GLU A 14 -26.98 -13.76 0.76
C GLU A 14 -25.65 -14.53 0.58
N GLN A 15 -25.26 -15.13 1.70
CA GLN A 15 -24.52 -16.39 1.79
C GLN A 15 -25.37 -17.56 1.24
N GLY A 16 -24.80 -18.44 0.43
CA GLY A 16 -25.47 -19.71 0.09
C GLY A 16 -24.89 -20.55 -1.05
N GLY A 17 -23.79 -21.27 -0.79
CA GLY A 17 -23.60 -22.70 -1.12
C GLY A 17 -23.62 -23.25 -2.57
N ARG A 18 -22.52 -23.97 -2.88
CA ARG A 18 -22.37 -25.16 -3.79
C ARG A 18 -22.50 -24.85 -5.29
N GLY A 19 -21.68 -25.34 -6.23
CA GLY A 19 -20.87 -26.56 -6.31
C GLY A 19 -21.34 -27.40 -7.51
N GLN A 20 -20.42 -27.72 -8.44
CA GLN A 20 -20.54 -28.47 -9.72
C GLN A 20 -20.70 -27.56 -10.96
N GLY A 21 -20.08 -27.77 -12.12
CA GLY A 21 -19.24 -28.85 -12.62
C GLY A 21 -19.41 -29.00 -14.14
N ALA A 22 -18.30 -29.00 -14.88
CA ALA A 22 -18.07 -29.55 -16.23
C ALA A 22 -18.62 -28.84 -17.50
N GLY A 23 -17.76 -28.79 -18.54
CA GLY A 23 -18.21 -29.10 -19.91
C GLY A 23 -17.72 -28.23 -21.10
N ARG A 24 -16.48 -28.48 -21.57
CA ARG A 24 -16.01 -28.59 -22.98
C ARG A 24 -16.59 -27.67 -24.10
N GLY A 25 -15.66 -27.09 -24.90
CA GLY A 25 -15.57 -27.44 -26.33
C GLY A 25 -15.47 -26.33 -27.39
N GLY A 26 -14.40 -26.39 -28.21
CA GLY A 26 -14.31 -25.89 -29.61
C GLY A 26 -13.93 -24.42 -29.80
N GLY A 27 -12.93 -23.99 -30.57
CA GLY A 27 -12.26 -24.61 -31.72
C GLY A 27 -12.68 -23.93 -33.04
N GLY A 28 -11.90 -22.97 -33.55
CA GLY A 28 -12.12 -22.36 -34.89
C GLY A 28 -11.22 -21.14 -35.12
N ARG A 29 -9.99 -21.33 -35.62
CA ARG A 29 -9.57 -21.23 -37.03
C ARG A 29 -9.67 -19.81 -37.65
N ARG A 30 -8.49 -19.20 -37.77
CA ARG A 30 -8.13 -18.14 -38.73
C ARG A 30 -8.44 -18.53 -40.18
N PRO A 31 -8.61 -17.54 -41.06
CA PRO A 31 -8.05 -17.61 -42.40
C PRO A 31 -6.97 -16.55 -42.59
N GLY A 32 -5.86 -16.96 -43.21
CA GLY A 32 -4.91 -16.06 -43.85
C GLY A 32 -5.24 -15.90 -45.33
N GLY A 33 -4.65 -14.89 -45.96
CA GLY A 33 -4.59 -14.83 -47.42
C GLY A 33 -4.21 -13.46 -47.98
N GLN A 34 -2.93 -13.33 -48.38
CA GLN A 34 -2.41 -12.70 -49.62
C GLN A 34 -2.68 -11.20 -49.83
N GLY A 35 -1.78 -10.35 -50.30
CA GLY A 35 -0.44 -10.49 -50.88
C GLY A 35 -0.15 -9.25 -51.74
N GLN A 36 1.15 -8.98 -51.98
CA GLN A 36 1.72 -8.06 -53.01
C GLN A 36 1.56 -6.55 -52.75
N GLY A 37 2.53 -5.67 -53.02
CA GLY A 37 3.84 -5.80 -53.63
C GLY A 37 4.61 -4.46 -53.61
N ARG A 38 5.95 -4.58 -53.55
CA ARG A 38 7.05 -3.76 -54.06
C ARG A 38 6.83 -2.28 -54.45
N SER A 39 7.73 -1.43 -53.93
CA SER A 39 8.70 -0.52 -54.61
C SER A 39 9.06 0.61 -53.64
N GLY A 40 10.25 1.19 -53.54
CA GLY A 40 11.50 1.06 -54.26
C GLY A 40 12.34 2.31 -53.93
N GLY A 41 13.52 2.11 -53.35
CA GLY A 41 14.72 2.94 -53.58
C GLY A 41 14.85 4.36 -52.99
N PRO A 42 16.09 4.91 -52.97
CA PRO A 42 16.63 5.66 -51.82
C PRO A 42 17.30 7.02 -52.17
N GLY A 43 17.88 7.69 -51.15
CA GLY A 43 18.87 8.78 -51.29
C GLY A 43 18.40 10.10 -50.69
N GLY A 44 19.21 10.95 -50.06
CA GLY A 44 20.65 11.02 -49.77
C GLY A 44 20.84 12.10 -48.68
N SER A 45 21.76 11.95 -47.73
CA SER A 45 23.15 12.42 -47.76
C SER A 45 23.35 13.95 -47.72
N GLY A 46 24.10 14.40 -46.71
CA GLY A 46 24.78 15.70 -46.64
C GLY A 46 24.36 16.50 -45.40
N GLY A 47 25.22 16.95 -44.51
CA GLY A 47 26.68 17.05 -44.52
C GLY A 47 27.10 18.15 -43.55
N SER A 48 28.14 17.87 -42.77
CA SER A 48 28.88 18.64 -41.77
C SER A 48 28.99 20.17 -41.93
N SER A 49 29.16 20.88 -40.79
CA SER A 49 30.37 21.65 -40.36
C SER A 49 30.03 22.50 -39.12
N ARG A 50 30.69 22.39 -37.96
CA ARG A 50 32.04 22.82 -37.52
C ARG A 50 32.30 24.34 -37.50
N GLY A 51 32.74 24.83 -36.35
CA GLY A 51 33.40 26.14 -36.11
C GLY A 51 32.54 27.07 -35.23
N GLY A 52 33.02 27.76 -34.20
CA GLY A 52 34.37 28.04 -33.73
C GLY A 52 34.31 28.84 -32.41
N GLN A 53 35.47 28.99 -31.76
CA GLN A 53 35.66 29.56 -30.43
C GLN A 53 35.83 31.10 -30.42
N GLN A 54 35.84 31.64 -29.18
CA GLN A 54 36.55 32.83 -28.68
C GLN A 54 35.91 34.23 -28.81
N GLY A 55 35.95 34.97 -27.69
CA GLY A 55 36.14 36.43 -27.70
C GLY A 55 35.40 37.24 -26.61
N ARG A 56 36.17 37.92 -25.75
CA ARG A 56 35.84 38.88 -24.66
C ARG A 56 35.01 40.10 -25.17
N SER A 57 34.36 40.97 -24.39
CA SER A 57 34.76 41.75 -23.20
C SER A 57 33.62 42.69 -22.75
N GLY A 58 33.55 43.06 -21.45
CA GLY A 58 32.88 44.29 -20.97
C GLY A 58 32.22 44.19 -19.58
N GLY A 59 32.86 44.74 -18.53
CA GLY A 59 32.20 45.11 -17.25
C GLY A 59 31.90 46.63 -17.21
N PRO A 60 31.73 47.29 -16.04
CA PRO A 60 31.47 46.81 -14.67
C PRO A 60 30.40 47.64 -13.89
N GLY A 61 30.12 47.25 -12.65
CA GLY A 61 29.45 48.05 -11.60
C GLY A 61 28.77 47.12 -10.58
N GLY A 62 28.97 47.16 -9.27
CA GLY A 62 29.60 48.12 -8.37
C GLY A 62 28.69 48.23 -7.14
N SER A 63 29.02 47.61 -6.00
CA SER A 63 28.75 48.16 -4.67
C SER A 63 29.39 47.30 -3.57
N ALA A 64 30.12 47.97 -2.67
CA ALA A 64 30.85 47.45 -1.54
C ALA A 64 30.28 48.02 -0.23
N GLY A 65 30.60 47.34 0.88
CA GLY A 65 30.62 47.93 2.23
C GLY A 65 29.48 47.44 3.13
N SER A 66 29.76 46.57 4.11
CA SER A 66 30.12 46.92 5.51
C SER A 66 28.88 47.12 6.39
N GLY A 67 28.76 46.63 7.62
CA GLY A 67 29.78 46.09 8.50
C GLY A 67 29.17 45.49 9.76
N ARG A 68 30.05 44.82 10.49
CA ARG A 68 29.89 44.26 11.82
C ARG A 68 29.88 45.40 12.86
N PRO A 69 29.27 45.21 14.04
CA PRO A 69 30.04 45.50 15.25
C PRO A 69 29.83 44.47 16.35
N GLY A 70 30.82 44.36 17.23
CA GLY A 70 30.71 43.67 18.51
C GLY A 70 30.93 44.64 19.67
N GLY A 71 30.54 44.21 20.88
CA GLY A 71 31.20 44.62 22.12
C GLY A 71 30.33 45.23 23.24
N GLN A 72 30.16 44.41 24.30
CA GLN A 72 30.33 44.74 25.74
C GLN A 72 29.20 45.43 26.55
N GLY A 73 28.88 44.85 27.72
CA GLY A 73 28.21 45.52 28.85
C GLY A 73 27.39 44.61 29.80
N ARG A 74 28.00 44.14 30.91
CA ARG A 74 27.35 43.62 32.17
C ARG A 74 26.81 44.81 33.01
N PRO A 75 26.07 44.71 34.15
CA PRO A 75 26.00 43.68 35.22
C PRO A 75 24.53 43.30 35.65
N GLY A 76 24.18 42.27 36.44
CA GLY A 76 24.43 42.00 37.87
C GLY A 76 23.11 42.01 38.70
N GLY A 77 22.85 40.98 39.53
CA GLY A 77 21.85 40.96 40.62
C GLY A 77 20.61 40.06 40.40
N ARG A 78 19.93 39.43 41.38
CA ARG A 78 20.16 38.92 42.74
C ARG A 78 18.79 38.38 43.20
N GLY A 79 18.74 37.15 43.72
CA GLY A 79 17.78 36.73 44.76
C GLY A 79 16.34 36.33 44.35
N GLY A 80 15.80 35.32 45.05
CA GLY A 80 14.35 35.13 45.14
C GLY A 80 13.86 33.68 45.23
N LYS A 81 14.13 32.99 46.34
CA LYS A 81 13.26 31.93 46.89
C LYS A 81 12.19 32.62 47.76
N PRO A 82 10.95 32.10 47.85
CA PRO A 82 10.50 31.37 49.06
C PRO A 82 9.66 30.12 48.69
N GLU A 83 9.67 28.98 49.42
CA GLU A 83 9.04 28.66 50.73
C GLU A 83 7.55 29.05 50.79
N GLY A 84 6.56 28.27 51.21
CA GLY A 84 6.30 27.01 51.94
C GLY A 84 4.74 27.00 52.11
N ALA A 85 3.98 26.04 52.63
CA ALA A 85 4.21 24.97 53.59
C ALA A 85 2.90 24.15 53.77
N GLY A 86 3.06 22.92 54.30
CA GLY A 86 2.11 22.26 55.21
C GLY A 86 0.99 21.42 54.58
N THR A 87 0.60 20.24 55.10
CA THR A 87 0.85 19.55 56.38
C THR A 87 0.35 18.09 56.25
N GLY A 88 0.88 17.17 57.08
CA GLY A 88 0.25 15.87 57.32
C GLY A 88 1.21 14.75 57.71
N ALA A 89 1.37 14.52 59.02
CA ALA A 89 2.27 13.55 59.63
C ALA A 89 1.52 12.43 60.36
N GLY A 90 2.17 11.26 60.50
CA GLY A 90 1.89 10.17 61.46
C GLY A 90 1.18 8.94 60.85
N SER A 91 1.50 7.68 61.15
CA SER A 91 2.45 7.04 62.06
C SER A 91 2.54 5.52 61.75
N ARG A 92 3.76 4.94 61.87
CA ARG A 92 4.18 3.59 62.37
C ARG A 92 3.34 2.33 62.02
N ARG A 93 3.87 1.34 61.29
CA ARG A 93 4.83 0.25 61.62
C ARG A 93 4.19 -0.88 62.44
N ASP A 94 4.17 -2.11 61.90
CA ASP A 94 4.57 -3.39 62.53
C ASP A 94 4.24 -4.62 61.67
N GLY A 95 5.11 -5.65 61.67
CA GLY A 95 4.73 -7.04 61.35
C GLY A 95 5.48 -7.76 60.21
N ALA A 96 6.71 -8.20 60.46
CA ALA A 96 7.25 -9.48 59.94
C ALA A 96 7.30 -10.46 61.15
N PRO A 97 7.42 -11.81 61.03
CA PRO A 97 8.71 -12.41 60.63
C PRO A 97 8.74 -13.89 60.09
N SER A 98 9.92 -14.26 59.56
CA SER A 98 10.70 -15.52 59.71
C SER A 98 10.29 -16.89 59.11
N SER A 99 11.14 -17.43 58.23
CA SER A 99 11.96 -18.67 58.41
C SER A 99 12.99 -18.71 57.25
N GLY A 100 14.33 -18.77 57.39
CA GLY A 100 15.19 -19.73 58.12
C GLY A 100 15.33 -21.01 57.29
N GLY A 101 16.42 -21.41 56.60
CA GLY A 101 17.85 -21.14 56.71
C GLY A 101 18.59 -22.45 57.01
N ARG A 102 19.42 -22.97 56.08
CA ARG A 102 20.54 -23.96 56.22
C ARG A 102 20.81 -24.61 54.84
N SER A 103 22.01 -24.95 54.38
CA SER A 103 23.39 -24.80 54.84
C SER A 103 24.33 -25.47 53.81
N GLY A 104 25.41 -24.80 53.43
CA GLY A 104 26.73 -25.43 53.35
C GLY A 104 27.34 -25.72 51.96
N GLY A 105 28.38 -24.95 51.61
CA GLY A 105 29.45 -25.44 50.73
C GLY A 105 30.36 -26.44 51.46
N PRO A 106 31.34 -27.08 50.77
CA PRO A 106 32.50 -26.32 50.30
C PRO A 106 33.10 -26.78 48.96
N GLY A 107 34.04 -25.99 48.44
CA GLY A 107 34.84 -26.31 47.26
C GLY A 107 35.94 -27.35 47.50
N GLY A 108 36.63 -27.71 46.40
CA GLY A 108 37.82 -28.56 46.44
C GLY A 108 38.32 -28.91 45.05
N SER A 109 39.37 -28.24 44.60
CA SER A 109 40.24 -28.66 43.51
C SER A 109 41.11 -29.83 43.96
N GLN A 110 41.29 -30.86 43.12
CA GLN A 110 42.47 -31.73 43.19
C GLN A 110 42.65 -32.59 41.93
N ARG A 111 43.92 -32.75 41.58
CA ARG A 111 44.51 -33.34 40.38
C ARG A 111 44.68 -34.87 40.52
N GLY A 112 44.42 -35.60 39.42
CA GLY A 112 45.12 -36.82 38.95
C GLY A 112 45.07 -38.10 39.81
N PRO A 113 45.61 -39.25 39.34
CA PRO A 113 46.39 -39.49 38.12
C PRO A 113 45.85 -40.63 37.22
N GLY A 114 46.53 -40.83 36.10
CA GLY A 114 46.10 -41.71 35.00
C GLY A 114 46.30 -43.22 35.18
N ARG A 115 45.84 -43.94 34.17
CA ARG A 115 46.24 -45.31 33.87
C ARG A 115 46.26 -45.48 32.35
N GLY A 116 47.46 -45.69 31.81
CA GLY A 116 47.67 -46.02 30.40
C GLY A 116 47.42 -47.50 30.10
N GLY A 117 47.42 -47.84 28.80
CA GLY A 117 47.52 -49.22 28.34
C GLY A 117 46.86 -49.53 27.00
N SER A 118 47.52 -49.12 25.91
CA SER A 118 47.80 -49.86 24.66
C SER A 118 46.76 -50.75 23.95
N SER A 119 46.63 -50.51 22.64
CA SER A 119 46.69 -51.47 21.50
C SER A 119 45.66 -51.08 20.43
N ALA A 120 46.03 -50.35 19.38
CA ALA A 120 46.56 -50.86 18.11
C ALA A 120 45.58 -51.77 17.34
N GLY A 121 45.13 -51.29 16.18
CA GLY A 121 44.94 -52.10 14.97
C GLY A 121 43.50 -52.37 14.53
N GLY A 122 43.17 -51.93 13.31
CA GLY A 122 42.19 -52.63 12.48
C GLY A 122 41.06 -51.77 11.89
N GLY A 123 41.37 -50.90 10.93
CA GLY A 123 40.36 -50.47 9.96
C GLY A 123 40.12 -51.58 8.93
N PRO A 124 38.90 -51.76 8.40
CA PRO A 124 38.69 -52.46 7.14
C PRO A 124 38.36 -51.50 6.00
N ARG A 125 38.88 -51.90 4.87
CA ARG A 125 39.03 -51.19 3.60
C ARG A 125 37.72 -51.08 2.85
N ARG A 126 37.67 -50.03 2.01
CA ARG A 126 36.91 -49.99 0.75
C ARG A 126 37.11 -51.28 -0.04
N THR A 127 36.00 -51.89 -0.44
CA THR A 127 35.87 -52.65 -1.70
C THR A 127 34.39 -52.64 -2.08
N GLY A 128 34.05 -51.97 -3.19
CA GLY A 128 32.73 -52.08 -3.81
C GLY A 128 32.54 -53.46 -4.45
N PRO A 129 31.31 -53.80 -4.86
CA PRO A 129 31.01 -53.61 -6.29
C PRO A 129 29.56 -53.22 -6.60
N GLY A 130 29.36 -52.53 -7.73
CA GLY A 130 28.15 -52.65 -8.55
C GLY A 130 26.81 -52.26 -7.93
N GLY A 131 26.55 -50.96 -7.80
CA GLY A 131 25.19 -50.43 -7.65
C GLY A 131 24.76 -49.77 -8.95
N ALA A 132 23.82 -50.39 -9.65
CA ALA A 132 23.18 -49.87 -10.85
C ALA A 132 22.79 -48.39 -10.67
N ARG A 133 22.91 -47.62 -11.76
CA ARG A 133 22.31 -46.29 -11.88
C ARG A 133 20.79 -46.45 -11.83
N GLY A 134 20.28 -46.59 -10.62
CA GLY A 134 18.86 -46.50 -10.31
C GLY A 134 18.43 -45.09 -10.65
N ASP A 135 17.69 -45.00 -11.74
CA ASP A 135 16.47 -44.24 -11.87
C ASP A 135 16.33 -43.10 -10.84
N ARG A 136 16.35 -41.85 -11.33
CA ARG A 136 16.00 -40.68 -10.54
C ARG A 136 14.53 -40.84 -10.16
N ARG A 137 14.33 -41.56 -9.06
CA ARG A 137 13.08 -41.72 -8.35
C ARG A 137 12.46 -40.33 -8.28
N ASP A 138 11.27 -40.21 -8.86
CA ASP A 138 10.35 -39.11 -8.63
C ASP A 138 10.26 -38.90 -7.12
N GLU A 139 11.08 -37.97 -6.61
CA GLU A 139 10.96 -37.48 -5.25
C GLU A 139 9.58 -36.84 -5.17
N PRO A 140 8.68 -37.30 -4.29
CA PRO A 140 7.37 -36.69 -4.14
C PRO A 140 7.61 -35.22 -3.80
N ARG A 141 7.10 -34.32 -4.66
CA ARG A 141 7.20 -32.87 -4.51
C ARG A 141 6.84 -32.52 -3.07
N VAL A 142 7.84 -32.29 -2.22
CA VAL A 142 7.65 -31.93 -0.82
C VAL A 142 6.69 -30.75 -0.80
N GLU A 143 5.55 -30.92 -0.13
CA GLU A 143 4.58 -29.85 0.02
C GLU A 143 5.31 -28.61 0.56
N ARG A 144 5.27 -27.53 -0.20
CA ARG A 144 5.98 -26.31 0.16
C ARG A 144 5.40 -25.80 1.47
N SER A 145 6.26 -25.40 2.42
CA SER A 145 5.78 -24.69 3.60
C SER A 145 5.07 -23.40 3.17
N VAL A 146 4.09 -22.94 3.96
CA VAL A 146 3.35 -21.69 3.68
C VAL A 146 4.31 -20.51 3.48
N ALA A 147 5.39 -20.46 4.26
CA ALA A 147 6.43 -19.44 4.12
C ALA A 147 7.18 -19.54 2.79
N GLN A 148 7.48 -20.75 2.31
CA GLN A 148 8.14 -20.94 1.02
C GLN A 148 7.22 -20.58 -0.14
N ALA A 149 5.94 -20.94 -0.07
CA ALA A 149 4.95 -20.59 -1.08
C ALA A 149 4.76 -19.06 -1.18
N GLN A 150 4.64 -18.37 -0.05
CA GLN A 150 4.58 -16.91 -0.01
C GLN A 150 5.87 -16.26 -0.51
N TYR A 151 7.03 -16.83 -0.17
CA TYR A 151 8.30 -16.35 -0.71
C TYR A 151 8.32 -16.51 -2.23
N ASP A 152 7.96 -17.65 -2.79
CA ASP A 152 8.02 -17.85 -4.23
C ASP A 152 7.02 -16.99 -5.00
N GLY A 153 5.80 -16.82 -4.45
CA GLY A 153 4.72 -16.06 -5.04
C GLY A 153 4.02 -16.78 -6.20
N PRO A 154 2.97 -16.19 -6.78
CA PRO A 154 2.38 -16.66 -8.02
C PRO A 154 3.38 -16.62 -9.18
N GLU A 155 3.11 -17.40 -10.23
CA GLU A 155 3.93 -17.42 -11.43
C GLU A 155 3.96 -16.04 -12.10
N LEU A 156 5.15 -15.63 -12.55
CA LEU A 156 5.36 -14.37 -13.25
C LEU A 156 5.27 -14.61 -14.75
N ASP A 157 4.45 -13.83 -15.44
CA ASP A 157 4.44 -13.81 -16.90
C ASP A 157 5.83 -13.46 -17.44
N ALA A 158 6.18 -14.08 -18.56
CA ALA A 158 7.46 -13.93 -19.23
C ALA A 158 7.65 -12.52 -19.82
N ASP A 159 6.56 -11.84 -20.17
CA ASP A 159 6.58 -10.47 -20.70
C ASP A 159 6.84 -9.41 -19.61
N ILE A 160 6.64 -9.74 -18.33
CA ILE A 160 6.92 -8.85 -17.20
C ILE A 160 8.42 -8.84 -16.93
N THR A 161 9.11 -7.79 -17.35
CA THR A 161 10.56 -7.65 -17.21
C THR A 161 10.98 -7.00 -15.88
N GLY A 162 10.08 -6.22 -15.27
CA GLY A 162 10.33 -5.38 -14.11
C GLY A 162 10.82 -3.96 -14.49
N GLN A 163 11.12 -3.71 -15.76
CA GLN A 163 11.50 -2.39 -16.27
C GLN A 163 10.29 -1.47 -16.45
N GLU A 164 9.09 -2.03 -16.43
CA GLU A 164 7.83 -1.30 -16.51
C GLU A 164 7.52 -0.54 -15.20
N LEU A 165 8.26 -0.84 -14.12
CA LEU A 165 8.11 -0.16 -12.84
C LEU A 165 8.52 1.31 -12.97
N ASP A 166 7.73 2.20 -12.36
CA ASP A 166 8.02 3.63 -12.35
C ASP A 166 9.46 3.93 -11.88
N ARG A 167 10.10 4.90 -12.52
CA ARG A 167 11.52 5.23 -12.27
C ARG A 167 11.79 5.60 -10.81
N ASN A 168 10.86 6.29 -10.15
CA ASN A 168 11.01 6.66 -8.74
C ASN A 168 10.94 5.43 -7.84
N LEU A 169 10.05 4.47 -8.15
CA LEU A 169 9.96 3.20 -7.42
C LEU A 169 11.19 2.32 -7.69
N ALA A 170 11.61 2.18 -8.94
CA ALA A 170 12.80 1.43 -9.33
C ALA A 170 14.07 1.97 -8.63
N SER A 171 14.15 3.30 -8.41
CA SER A 171 15.28 3.91 -7.71
C SER A 171 15.42 3.43 -6.26
N GLN A 172 14.32 3.07 -5.58
CA GLN A 172 14.33 2.56 -4.20
C GLN A 172 14.88 1.12 -4.11
N LEU A 173 14.92 0.39 -5.23
CA LEU A 173 15.47 -0.97 -5.30
C LEU A 173 16.98 -1.01 -5.53
N LYS A 174 17.63 0.12 -5.87
CA LYS A 174 19.07 0.19 -6.21
C LYS A 174 20.01 -0.28 -5.11
N GLY A 175 19.58 -0.24 -3.84
CA GLY A 175 20.36 -0.73 -2.71
C GLY A 175 20.34 -2.26 -2.54
N MET A 176 19.70 -2.99 -3.45
CA MET A 176 19.57 -4.45 -3.40
C MET A 176 20.43 -5.13 -4.48
N PRO A 177 20.80 -6.42 -4.30
CA PRO A 177 21.41 -7.20 -5.38
C PRO A 177 20.52 -7.22 -6.62
N GLU A 178 21.11 -7.04 -7.80
CA GLU A 178 20.39 -6.84 -9.07
C GLU A 178 19.31 -7.89 -9.32
N LYS A 179 19.65 -9.19 -9.23
CA LYS A 179 18.68 -10.28 -9.41
C LYS A 179 17.49 -10.21 -8.45
N LEU A 180 17.74 -9.77 -7.21
CA LEU A 180 16.70 -9.64 -6.19
C LEU A 180 15.82 -8.42 -6.47
N ALA A 181 16.42 -7.29 -6.85
CA ALA A 181 15.73 -6.08 -7.27
C ALA A 181 14.81 -6.36 -8.46
N THR A 182 15.31 -7.03 -9.51
CA THR A 182 14.51 -7.44 -10.67
C THR A 182 13.33 -8.31 -10.26
N ARG A 183 13.53 -9.30 -9.38
CA ARG A 183 12.44 -10.17 -8.95
C ARG A 183 11.37 -9.43 -8.16
N VAL A 184 11.76 -8.51 -7.27
CA VAL A 184 10.82 -7.64 -6.55
C VAL A 184 10.06 -6.74 -7.52
N ALA A 185 10.76 -6.09 -8.46
CA ALA A 185 10.14 -5.23 -9.46
C ALA A 185 9.10 -5.98 -10.31
N ARG A 186 9.43 -7.19 -10.78
CA ARG A 186 8.50 -8.03 -11.56
C ARG A 186 7.22 -8.34 -10.78
N HIS A 187 7.32 -8.70 -9.50
CA HIS A 187 6.12 -8.94 -8.68
C HIS A 187 5.30 -7.68 -8.46
N LEU A 188 5.92 -6.51 -8.28
CA LEU A 188 5.20 -5.25 -8.14
C LEU A 188 4.48 -4.86 -9.43
N VAL A 189 5.12 -5.03 -10.59
CA VAL A 189 4.50 -4.81 -11.91
C VAL A 189 3.32 -5.77 -12.11
N ALA A 190 3.50 -7.06 -11.78
CA ALA A 190 2.42 -8.05 -11.86
C ALA A 190 1.23 -7.66 -10.98
N ALA A 191 1.49 -7.23 -9.75
CA ALA A 191 0.45 -6.75 -8.85
C ALA A 191 -0.30 -5.53 -9.42
N THR A 192 0.41 -4.53 -9.97
CA THR A 192 -0.23 -3.36 -10.58
C THR A 192 -1.11 -3.72 -11.78
N ARG A 193 -0.73 -4.71 -12.59
CA ARG A 193 -1.55 -5.18 -13.72
C ARG A 193 -2.83 -5.88 -13.27
N LEU A 194 -2.77 -6.59 -12.14
CA LEU A 194 -3.86 -7.44 -11.67
C LEU A 194 -4.76 -6.76 -10.63
N ILE A 195 -4.37 -5.64 -10.03
CA ILE A 195 -5.07 -5.06 -8.88
C ILE A 195 -6.55 -4.73 -9.14
N GLU A 196 -6.93 -4.45 -10.38
CA GLU A 196 -8.32 -4.16 -10.77
C GLU A 196 -9.09 -5.43 -11.19
N THR A 197 -8.42 -6.42 -11.80
CA THR A 197 -9.06 -7.60 -12.40
C THR A 197 -9.01 -8.86 -11.54
N ASP A 198 -7.90 -9.07 -10.82
CA ASP A 198 -7.69 -10.16 -9.87
C ASP A 198 -6.90 -9.63 -8.65
N PRO A 199 -7.58 -8.91 -7.73
CA PRO A 199 -6.95 -8.31 -6.57
C PRO A 199 -6.29 -9.33 -5.63
N GLU A 200 -6.83 -10.56 -5.55
CA GLU A 200 -6.28 -11.61 -4.70
C GLU A 200 -4.90 -12.05 -5.21
N THR A 201 -4.77 -12.34 -6.51
CA THR A 201 -3.46 -12.68 -7.09
C THR A 201 -2.50 -11.49 -7.02
N ALA A 202 -2.98 -10.27 -7.21
CA ALA A 202 -2.17 -9.07 -7.00
C ALA A 202 -1.61 -9.01 -5.57
N TYR A 203 -2.45 -9.26 -4.57
CA TYR A 203 -2.04 -9.34 -3.16
C TYR A 203 -0.97 -10.41 -2.96
N GLN A 204 -1.13 -11.61 -3.50
CA GLN A 204 -0.11 -12.67 -3.40
C GLN A 204 1.24 -12.28 -4.03
N HIS A 205 1.25 -11.57 -5.17
CA HIS A 205 2.49 -11.02 -5.73
C HIS A 205 3.14 -10.00 -4.80
N THR A 206 2.36 -9.10 -4.19
CA THR A 206 2.92 -8.13 -3.23
C THR A 206 3.49 -8.81 -1.98
N LEU A 207 2.89 -9.91 -1.51
CA LEU A 207 3.45 -10.72 -0.41
C LEU A 207 4.81 -11.31 -0.78
N ALA A 208 4.97 -11.80 -2.01
CA ALA A 208 6.25 -12.29 -2.52
C ALA A 208 7.32 -11.19 -2.60
N ALA A 209 6.93 -9.97 -3.00
CA ALA A 209 7.80 -8.80 -2.93
C ALA A 209 8.17 -8.46 -1.48
N ARG A 210 7.19 -8.45 -0.56
CA ARG A 210 7.35 -8.17 0.88
C ARG A 210 8.30 -9.15 1.55
N ALA A 211 8.23 -10.44 1.21
CA ALA A 211 9.11 -11.46 1.75
C ALA A 211 10.59 -11.21 1.43
N ARG A 212 10.89 -10.46 0.37
CA ARG A 212 12.25 -10.11 -0.07
C ARG A 212 12.69 -8.71 0.34
N ALA A 213 11.75 -7.77 0.45
CA ALA A 213 12.01 -6.35 0.59
C ALA A 213 11.18 -5.70 1.71
N SER A 214 11.01 -6.41 2.82
CA SER A 214 10.17 -6.05 3.97
C SER A 214 10.50 -4.69 4.63
N ARG A 215 11.71 -4.17 4.39
CA ARG A 215 12.22 -2.90 4.92
C ARG A 215 11.97 -1.69 4.00
N LEU A 216 11.37 -1.89 2.83
CA LEU A 216 11.06 -0.80 1.90
C LEU A 216 9.64 -0.31 2.11
N GLY A 217 9.49 0.98 2.43
CA GLY A 217 8.19 1.61 2.63
C GLY A 217 7.27 1.46 1.42
N MET A 218 7.81 1.61 0.19
CA MET A 218 7.04 1.40 -1.04
C MET A 218 6.49 -0.02 -1.22
N VAL A 219 7.15 -1.04 -0.66
CA VAL A 219 6.68 -2.43 -0.74
C VAL A 219 5.56 -2.64 0.28
N ARG A 220 5.65 -2.01 1.46
CA ARG A 220 4.57 -1.99 2.44
C ARG A 220 3.32 -1.29 1.90
N GLU A 221 3.52 -0.18 1.21
CA GLU A 221 2.46 0.54 0.51
C GLU A 221 1.77 -0.35 -0.53
N ALA A 222 2.54 -0.97 -1.44
CA ALA A 222 1.99 -1.87 -2.46
C ALA A 222 1.20 -3.04 -1.85
N VAL A 223 1.69 -3.66 -0.77
CA VAL A 223 0.96 -4.73 -0.07
C VAL A 223 -0.33 -4.19 0.54
N GLY A 224 -0.27 -2.99 1.14
CA GLY A 224 -1.42 -2.34 1.73
C GLY A 224 -2.52 -2.03 0.70
N GLU A 225 -2.15 -1.52 -0.47
CA GLU A 225 -3.08 -1.23 -1.57
C GLU A 225 -3.69 -2.51 -2.15
N ALA A 226 -2.87 -3.53 -2.42
CA ALA A 226 -3.37 -4.80 -2.97
C ALA A 226 -4.24 -5.55 -1.96
N ALA A 227 -3.88 -5.55 -0.67
CA ALA A 227 -4.70 -6.12 0.40
C ALA A 227 -6.05 -5.39 0.51
N TYR A 228 -6.06 -4.07 0.39
CA TYR A 228 -7.29 -3.28 0.40
C TYR A 228 -8.20 -3.64 -0.78
N ALA A 229 -7.64 -3.72 -2.00
CA ALA A 229 -8.37 -4.13 -3.19
C ALA A 229 -8.93 -5.56 -3.07
N ALA A 230 -8.21 -6.47 -2.43
CA ALA A 230 -8.63 -7.85 -2.15
C ALA A 230 -9.61 -7.97 -0.96
N GLY A 231 -9.91 -6.89 -0.25
CA GLY A 231 -10.81 -6.91 0.91
C GLY A 231 -10.18 -7.40 2.22
N HIS A 232 -8.85 -7.57 2.27
CA HIS A 232 -8.08 -7.91 3.48
C HIS A 232 -7.82 -6.66 4.32
N TYR A 233 -8.88 -6.03 4.83
CA TYR A 233 -8.81 -4.70 5.44
C TYR A 233 -7.94 -4.64 6.70
N LYS A 234 -7.84 -5.73 7.49
CA LYS A 234 -6.98 -5.77 8.69
C LYS A 234 -5.51 -5.73 8.30
N GLU A 235 -5.14 -6.53 7.30
CA GLU A 235 -3.81 -6.63 6.72
C GLU A 235 -3.43 -5.32 6.03
N ALA A 236 -4.33 -4.76 5.22
CA ALA A 236 -4.14 -3.47 4.56
C ALA A 236 -3.81 -2.37 5.57
N LEU A 237 -4.61 -2.27 6.63
CA LEU A 237 -4.40 -1.27 7.68
C LEU A 237 -3.07 -1.46 8.43
N ALA A 238 -2.65 -2.70 8.69
CA ALA A 238 -1.37 -3.00 9.32
C ALA A 238 -0.19 -2.57 8.42
N GLU A 239 -0.25 -2.88 7.13
CA GLU A 239 0.81 -2.58 6.16
C GLU A 239 0.89 -1.09 5.85
N LEU A 240 -0.23 -0.38 5.68
CA LEU A 240 -0.24 1.07 5.45
C LEU A 240 0.25 1.85 6.68
N ARG A 241 -0.06 1.39 7.90
CA ARG A 241 0.54 1.94 9.12
C ARG A 241 2.05 1.71 9.18
N ALA A 242 2.53 0.56 8.71
CA ALA A 242 3.96 0.28 8.61
C ALA A 242 4.62 1.18 7.56
N ALA A 243 4.04 1.32 6.37
CA ALA A 243 4.49 2.25 5.33
C ALA A 243 4.61 3.68 5.89
N LYS A 244 3.59 4.15 6.62
CA LYS A 244 3.58 5.45 7.29
C LYS A 244 4.69 5.70 8.27
N ARG A 245 5.02 4.70 9.08
CA ARG A 245 6.15 4.83 10.00
C ARG A 245 7.49 4.85 9.26
N MET A 246 7.57 4.19 8.10
CA MET A 246 8.80 4.09 7.32
C MET A 246 9.08 5.31 6.44
N ASN A 247 8.08 5.84 5.73
CA ASN A 247 8.27 6.91 4.75
C ASN A 247 7.60 8.24 5.15
N GLY A 248 6.80 8.26 6.22
CA GLY A 248 6.10 9.48 6.68
C GLY A 248 4.95 9.95 5.78
N ALA A 249 4.65 9.26 4.68
CA ALA A 249 3.63 9.67 3.74
C ALA A 249 2.24 9.66 4.41
N THR A 250 1.35 10.50 3.92
CA THR A 250 -0.03 10.62 4.43
C THR A 250 -1.05 10.33 3.34
N ALA A 251 -0.59 10.04 2.13
CA ALA A 251 -1.44 9.86 0.96
C ALA A 251 -2.41 8.66 1.10
N TYR A 252 -2.05 7.62 1.86
CA TYR A 252 -2.92 6.46 2.14
C TYR A 252 -3.87 6.65 3.34
N LEU A 253 -3.95 7.82 3.96
CA LEU A 253 -4.91 8.03 5.05
C LEU A 253 -6.37 7.77 4.63
N PRO A 254 -6.85 8.13 3.41
CA PRO A 254 -8.18 7.76 2.97
C PRO A 254 -8.40 6.24 2.96
N ILE A 255 -7.44 5.46 2.44
CA ILE A 255 -7.52 3.99 2.42
C ILE A 255 -7.55 3.42 3.84
N MET A 256 -6.72 3.96 4.75
CA MET A 256 -6.74 3.55 6.15
C MET A 256 -8.08 3.86 6.84
N ALA A 257 -8.67 5.02 6.56
CA ALA A 257 -9.97 5.41 7.08
C ALA A 257 -11.08 4.50 6.53
N ASP A 258 -11.02 4.15 5.25
CA ASP A 258 -12.01 3.25 4.66
C ASP A 258 -11.88 1.80 5.17
N CYS A 259 -10.64 1.32 5.42
CA CYS A 259 -10.42 0.06 6.12
C CYS A 259 -11.10 0.05 7.49
N HIS A 260 -11.07 1.16 8.24
CA HIS A 260 -11.77 1.25 9.52
C HIS A 260 -13.28 1.13 9.36
N ARG A 261 -13.88 1.76 8.34
CA ARG A 261 -15.30 1.60 8.02
C ARG A 261 -15.64 0.15 7.71
N ALA A 262 -14.87 -0.48 6.82
CA ALA A 262 -15.08 -1.87 6.43
C ALA A 262 -14.94 -2.87 7.61
N LEU A 263 -14.22 -2.48 8.67
CA LEU A 263 -14.08 -3.23 9.92
C LEU A 263 -15.13 -2.87 10.98
N GLY A 264 -16.15 -2.07 10.63
CA GLY A 264 -17.21 -1.64 11.54
C GLY A 264 -16.77 -0.60 12.57
N GLN A 265 -15.77 0.23 12.23
CA GLN A 265 -15.21 1.27 13.10
C GLN A 265 -15.29 2.67 12.45
N PRO A 266 -16.48 3.15 12.03
CA PRO A 266 -16.63 4.41 11.31
C PRO A 266 -16.16 5.63 12.11
N GLU A 267 -16.24 5.63 13.44
CA GLU A 267 -15.74 6.72 14.29
C GLU A 267 -14.21 6.90 14.16
N GLN A 268 -13.49 5.81 13.91
CA GLN A 268 -12.05 5.86 13.70
C GLN A 268 -11.70 6.42 12.32
N ALA A 269 -12.56 6.23 11.32
CA ALA A 269 -12.45 6.88 10.03
C ALA A 269 -12.62 8.41 10.17
N LEU A 270 -13.63 8.86 10.94
CA LEU A 270 -13.84 10.29 11.23
C LEU A 270 -12.64 10.94 11.93
N LYS A 271 -12.03 10.24 12.90
CA LYS A 271 -10.80 10.72 13.57
C LYS A 271 -9.64 10.90 12.58
N LEU A 272 -9.51 10.01 11.59
CA LEU A 272 -8.46 10.13 10.56
C LEU A 272 -8.74 11.29 9.59
N ALA A 273 -10.00 11.51 9.21
CA ALA A 273 -10.41 12.66 8.40
C ALA A 273 -10.08 14.00 9.06
N GLN A 274 -10.13 14.05 10.40
CA GLN A 274 -9.77 15.23 11.19
C GLN A 274 -8.24 15.41 11.39
N SER A 275 -7.41 14.53 10.84
CA SER A 275 -5.95 14.65 10.99
C SER A 275 -5.44 15.97 10.39
N PRO A 276 -4.51 16.70 11.04
CA PRO A 276 -3.90 17.89 10.49
C PRO A 276 -3.27 17.69 9.09
N SER A 277 -2.84 16.45 8.81
CA SER A 277 -2.25 16.06 7.51
C SER A 277 -3.21 16.27 6.34
N VAL A 278 -4.52 16.12 6.57
CA VAL A 278 -5.55 16.22 5.52
C VAL A 278 -5.64 17.65 4.96
N LYS A 279 -5.29 18.66 5.77
CA LYS A 279 -5.28 20.06 5.31
C LYS A 279 -4.33 20.28 4.13
N GLY A 280 -3.20 19.56 4.12
CA GLY A 280 -2.16 19.64 3.09
C GLY A 280 -2.39 18.76 1.86
N PHE A 281 -3.52 18.04 1.78
CA PHE A 281 -3.81 17.17 0.64
C PHE A 281 -4.05 17.94 -0.66
N SER A 282 -3.73 17.30 -1.79
CA SER A 282 -4.16 17.72 -3.11
C SER A 282 -5.69 17.66 -3.24
N ALA A 283 -6.26 18.22 -4.30
CA ALA A 283 -7.70 18.17 -4.53
C ALA A 283 -8.21 16.72 -4.61
N GLU A 284 -7.48 15.86 -5.31
CA GLU A 284 -7.75 14.44 -5.47
C GLU A 284 -7.78 13.75 -4.10
N ALA A 285 -6.71 13.87 -3.32
CA ALA A 285 -6.61 13.20 -2.02
C ALA A 285 -7.64 13.75 -1.00
N LYS A 286 -7.98 15.04 -1.07
CA LYS A 286 -9.07 15.62 -0.28
C LYS A 286 -10.41 15.02 -0.66
N ALA A 287 -10.71 14.93 -1.95
CA ALA A 287 -11.93 14.32 -2.45
C ALA A 287 -12.09 12.87 -1.95
N GLU A 288 -11.03 12.06 -2.04
CA GLU A 288 -11.03 10.70 -1.50
C GLU A 288 -11.29 10.67 0.01
N MET A 289 -10.64 11.53 0.79
CA MET A 289 -10.91 11.62 2.23
C MET A 289 -12.35 12.04 2.51
N THR A 290 -12.89 13.02 1.78
CA THR A 290 -14.27 13.49 1.91
C THR A 290 -15.29 12.40 1.60
N ILE A 291 -15.06 11.59 0.58
CA ILE A 291 -15.92 10.44 0.23
C ILE A 291 -15.95 9.44 1.40
N VAL A 292 -14.78 9.07 1.91
CA VAL A 292 -14.68 8.13 3.06
C VAL A 292 -15.31 8.72 4.31
N GLU A 293 -15.11 10.01 4.55
CA GLU A 293 -15.68 10.75 5.67
C GLU A 293 -17.22 10.81 5.61
N ALA A 294 -17.80 11.02 4.43
CA ALA A 294 -19.24 10.99 4.22
C ALA A 294 -19.80 9.57 4.39
N GLY A 295 -19.11 8.57 3.83
CA GLY A 295 -19.47 7.15 4.02
C GLY A 295 -19.48 6.75 5.50
N ALA A 296 -18.48 7.16 6.28
CA ALA A 296 -18.44 6.89 7.71
C ALA A 296 -19.61 7.52 8.49
N ARG A 297 -20.10 8.69 8.04
CA ARG A 297 -21.31 9.31 8.61
C ARG A 297 -22.57 8.53 8.25
N LEU A 298 -22.68 8.05 7.02
CA LEU A 298 -23.79 7.19 6.61
C LEU A 298 -23.83 5.88 7.41
N ASP A 299 -22.67 5.27 7.64
CA ASP A 299 -22.54 4.06 8.47
C ASP A 299 -23.02 4.31 9.93
N LEU A 300 -22.95 5.56 10.40
CA LEU A 300 -23.44 6.01 11.71
C LEU A 300 -24.90 6.51 11.70
N GLY A 301 -25.60 6.45 10.57
CA GLY A 301 -26.94 7.02 10.39
C GLY A 301 -26.99 8.55 10.40
N GLN A 302 -25.85 9.22 10.27
CA GLN A 302 -25.74 10.68 10.28
C GLN A 302 -25.91 11.27 8.87
N THR A 303 -27.02 10.94 8.21
CA THR A 303 -27.25 11.23 6.78
C THR A 303 -27.14 12.72 6.44
N ASP A 304 -27.74 13.61 7.25
CA ASP A 304 -27.64 15.06 7.02
C ASP A 304 -26.21 15.57 7.10
N ALA A 305 -25.42 15.04 8.04
CA ALA A 305 -24.02 15.42 8.18
C ALA A 305 -23.19 14.90 7.00
N ALA A 306 -23.50 13.72 6.47
CA ALA A 306 -22.84 13.17 5.27
C ALA A 306 -23.08 14.06 4.06
N LEU A 307 -24.34 14.46 3.82
CA LEU A 307 -24.69 15.39 2.75
C LEU A 307 -23.97 16.73 2.89
N ARG A 308 -23.96 17.32 4.09
CA ARG A 308 -23.25 18.58 4.36
C ARG A 308 -21.75 18.47 4.09
N THR A 309 -21.13 17.36 4.48
CA THR A 309 -19.71 17.09 4.17
C THR A 309 -19.45 17.08 2.66
N LEU A 310 -20.33 16.45 1.87
CA LEU A 310 -20.20 16.37 0.41
C LEU A 310 -20.50 17.70 -0.28
N GLU A 311 -21.52 18.44 0.16
CA GLU A 311 -21.90 19.74 -0.41
C GLU A 311 -20.83 20.82 -0.22
N LEU A 312 -20.06 20.75 0.87
CA LEU A 312 -18.91 21.64 1.11
C LEU A 312 -17.69 21.28 0.25
N SER A 313 -17.72 20.13 -0.43
CA SER A 313 -16.70 19.72 -1.39
C SER A 313 -16.93 20.37 -2.76
N PRO A 314 -15.93 20.42 -3.66
CA PRO A 314 -16.04 21.11 -4.94
C PRO A 314 -16.82 20.29 -6.00
N LEU A 315 -18.08 19.92 -5.71
CA LEU A 315 -18.98 19.15 -6.59
C LEU A 315 -19.17 19.80 -7.97
N ASN A 316 -19.22 21.14 -8.00
CA ASN A 316 -19.43 21.93 -9.22
C ASN A 316 -18.12 22.24 -9.97
N ASN A 317 -17.00 21.62 -9.60
CA ASN A 317 -15.76 21.77 -10.37
C ASN A 317 -15.98 21.27 -11.80
N LYS A 318 -15.50 22.05 -12.79
CA LYS A 318 -15.70 21.79 -14.21
C LYS A 318 -14.70 20.81 -14.82
N THR A 319 -13.70 20.35 -14.06
CA THR A 319 -12.78 19.30 -14.53
C THR A 319 -13.52 17.97 -14.73
N ARG A 320 -13.09 17.19 -15.71
CA ARG A 320 -13.51 15.80 -15.93
C ARG A 320 -12.61 14.79 -15.20
N ALA A 321 -11.79 15.26 -14.26
CA ALA A 321 -10.94 14.37 -13.47
C ALA A 321 -11.79 13.37 -12.67
N ALA A 322 -11.34 12.11 -12.62
CA ALA A 322 -12.03 11.00 -11.97
C ALA A 322 -12.51 11.31 -10.54
N TRP A 323 -11.74 12.07 -9.77
CA TRP A 323 -12.11 12.42 -8.39
C TRP A 323 -13.37 13.30 -8.29
N VAL A 324 -13.65 14.14 -9.30
CA VAL A 324 -14.90 14.93 -9.34
C VAL A 324 -16.08 14.03 -9.69
N VAL A 325 -15.91 13.16 -10.69
CA VAL A 325 -16.92 12.17 -11.08
C VAL A 325 -17.33 11.33 -9.87
N ARG A 326 -16.33 10.81 -9.12
CA ARG A 326 -16.58 10.04 -7.89
C ARG A 326 -17.27 10.85 -6.79
N LEU A 327 -16.91 12.11 -6.57
CA LEU A 327 -17.60 12.96 -5.59
C LEU A 327 -19.08 13.14 -5.94
N ARG A 328 -19.39 13.41 -7.21
CA ARG A 328 -20.78 13.59 -7.68
C ARG A 328 -21.58 12.30 -7.59
N TYR A 329 -20.97 11.18 -7.95
CA TYR A 329 -21.58 9.85 -7.81
C TYR A 329 -21.94 9.57 -6.34
N VAL A 330 -20.99 9.77 -5.43
CA VAL A 330 -21.20 9.53 -4.00
C VAL A 330 -22.24 10.49 -3.42
N TYR A 331 -22.30 11.73 -3.91
CA TYR A 331 -23.35 12.67 -3.53
C TYR A 331 -24.74 12.24 -3.99
N ALA A 332 -24.88 11.71 -5.21
CA ALA A 332 -26.12 11.13 -5.69
C ALA A 332 -26.58 9.93 -4.83
N GLU A 333 -25.66 9.02 -4.49
CA GLU A 333 -25.94 7.90 -3.57
C GLU A 333 -26.33 8.38 -2.16
N ALA A 334 -25.66 9.42 -1.63
CA ALA A 334 -26.03 10.01 -0.34
C ALA A 334 -27.42 10.66 -0.36
N LEU A 335 -27.83 11.26 -1.49
CA LEU A 335 -29.20 11.78 -1.66
C LEU A 335 -30.24 10.65 -1.67
N LEU A 336 -29.93 9.50 -2.28
CA LEU A 336 -30.80 8.31 -2.17
C LEU A 336 -30.94 7.83 -0.73
N ALA A 337 -29.83 7.74 -0.01
CA ALA A 337 -29.84 7.36 1.41
C ALA A 337 -30.65 8.35 2.28
N ALA A 338 -30.77 9.60 1.84
CA ALA A 338 -31.58 10.65 2.46
C ALA A 338 -33.05 10.66 2.02
N GLY A 339 -33.48 9.74 1.15
CA GLY A 339 -34.84 9.70 0.62
C GLY A 339 -35.15 10.84 -0.35
N ARG A 340 -34.14 11.35 -1.07
CA ARG A 340 -34.26 12.46 -2.05
C ARG A 340 -34.03 11.96 -3.50
N PRO A 341 -34.88 11.07 -4.04
CA PRO A 341 -34.62 10.37 -5.30
C PRO A 341 -34.63 11.29 -6.54
N ALA A 342 -35.46 12.34 -6.56
CA ALA A 342 -35.50 13.29 -7.68
C ALA A 342 -34.18 14.07 -7.81
N GLU A 343 -33.62 14.50 -6.68
CA GLU A 343 -32.32 15.19 -6.68
C GLU A 343 -31.18 14.22 -6.98
N ALA A 344 -31.24 12.99 -6.46
CA ALA A 344 -30.26 11.97 -6.79
C ALA A 344 -30.22 11.70 -8.30
N LEU A 345 -31.39 11.59 -8.94
CA LEU A 345 -31.50 11.42 -10.40
C LEU A 345 -30.79 12.55 -11.16
N GLU A 346 -31.02 13.80 -10.78
CA GLU A 346 -30.31 14.94 -11.39
C GLU A 346 -28.78 14.81 -11.26
N TRP A 347 -28.30 14.38 -10.09
CA TRP A 347 -26.87 14.22 -9.85
C TRP A 347 -26.26 13.01 -10.56
N PHE A 348 -27.00 11.92 -10.77
CA PHE A 348 -26.54 10.82 -11.62
C PHE A 348 -26.38 11.27 -13.08
N HIS A 349 -27.34 12.02 -13.63
CA HIS A 349 -27.22 12.62 -14.97
C HIS A 349 -26.00 13.55 -15.08
N ARG A 350 -25.79 14.42 -14.09
CA ARG A 350 -24.61 15.30 -14.04
C ARG A 350 -23.29 14.54 -13.90
N THR A 351 -23.32 13.38 -13.25
CA THR A 351 -22.16 12.50 -13.10
C THR A 351 -21.84 11.85 -14.44
N HIS A 352 -22.83 11.20 -15.07
CA HIS A 352 -22.70 10.56 -16.38
C HIS A 352 -22.18 11.53 -17.45
N ALA A 353 -22.69 12.77 -17.47
CA ALA A 353 -22.24 13.80 -18.43
C ALA A 353 -20.74 14.17 -18.32
N PHE A 354 -20.08 13.86 -17.20
CA PHE A 354 -18.66 14.12 -16.97
C PHE A 354 -17.81 12.84 -16.93
N ASP A 355 -18.44 11.67 -16.86
CA ASP A 355 -17.80 10.36 -16.77
C ASP A 355 -17.42 9.82 -18.16
N ALA A 356 -16.44 10.47 -18.80
CA ALA A 356 -16.02 10.10 -20.15
C ALA A 356 -15.31 8.74 -20.23
N ASP A 357 -14.72 8.29 -19.12
CA ASP A 357 -13.98 7.04 -19.03
C ASP A 357 -14.85 5.89 -18.47
N GLU A 358 -16.15 6.13 -18.29
CA GLU A 358 -17.14 5.15 -17.77
C GLU A 358 -16.68 4.47 -16.47
N ILE A 359 -16.11 5.25 -15.55
CA ILE A 359 -15.60 4.73 -14.27
C ILE A 359 -16.72 4.46 -13.26
N THR A 360 -17.95 4.92 -13.54
CA THR A 360 -19.16 4.72 -12.74
C THR A 360 -20.32 4.17 -13.59
N ASP A 361 -21.29 3.56 -12.93
CA ASP A 361 -22.56 3.10 -13.50
C ASP A 361 -23.66 4.18 -13.43
N ALA A 362 -23.29 5.48 -13.38
CA ALA A 362 -24.24 6.58 -13.17
C ALA A 362 -25.40 6.63 -14.19
N ALA A 363 -25.15 6.24 -15.44
CA ALA A 363 -26.20 6.16 -16.47
C ALA A 363 -27.26 5.11 -16.13
N ASP A 364 -26.82 3.92 -15.72
CA ASP A 364 -27.71 2.82 -15.33
C ASP A 364 -28.52 3.21 -14.08
N ARG A 365 -27.86 3.83 -13.10
CA ARG A 365 -28.51 4.34 -11.88
C ARG A 365 -29.58 5.40 -12.18
N ALA A 366 -29.32 6.30 -13.13
CA ALA A 366 -30.31 7.29 -13.56
C ALA A 366 -31.54 6.62 -14.21
N ALA A 367 -31.32 5.70 -15.16
CA ALA A 367 -32.41 5.00 -15.84
C ALA A 367 -33.27 4.16 -14.86
N GLU A 368 -32.65 3.52 -13.87
CA GLU A 368 -33.36 2.80 -12.81
C GLU A 368 -34.26 3.73 -11.97
N LEU A 369 -33.80 4.94 -11.66
CA LEU A 369 -34.53 5.90 -10.85
C LEU A 369 -35.68 6.55 -11.62
N GLU A 370 -35.50 6.87 -12.90
CA GLU A 370 -36.56 7.37 -13.78
C GLU A 370 -37.74 6.41 -13.79
N LYS A 371 -37.47 5.12 -14.08
CA LYS A 371 -38.50 4.09 -14.08
C LYS A 371 -39.24 3.99 -12.73
N LYS A 372 -38.52 4.09 -11.61
CA LYS A 372 -39.12 4.04 -10.27
C LYS A 372 -40.00 5.25 -9.99
N LEU A 373 -39.56 6.44 -10.37
CA LEU A 373 -40.30 7.69 -10.16
C LEU A 373 -41.56 7.75 -11.04
N ASP A 374 -41.47 7.30 -12.28
CA ASP A 374 -42.63 7.21 -13.18
C ASP A 374 -43.68 6.24 -12.62
N SER A 375 -43.24 5.06 -12.14
CA SER A 375 -44.15 4.07 -11.54
C SER A 375 -44.79 4.51 -10.21
N ALA A 376 -44.21 5.50 -9.54
CA ALA A 376 -44.75 6.04 -8.29
C ALA A 376 -45.75 7.19 -8.52
N ALA A 377 -45.83 7.70 -9.75
CA ALA A 377 -46.75 8.76 -10.16
C ALA A 377 -48.08 8.23 -10.72
N GLU A 378 -48.14 6.94 -11.07
CA GLU A 378 -49.35 6.20 -11.51
C GLU A 378 -50.20 5.69 -10.32
#